data_AF-A0A1Y1KB64-F1
#
_entry.id   AF-A0A1Y1KB64-F1
#
_cell.length_a   1.000
_cell.length_b   1.000
_cell.length_c   1.000
_cell.angle_alpha   90.00
_cell.angle_beta   90.00
_cell.angle_gamma   90.00
#
_symmetry.space_group_name_H-M   'P 1'
#
loop_
_entity.id
_entity.type
_entity.pdbx_description
1 polymer ?
#
loop_
_entity_poly.entity_id
_entity_poly.type
_entity_poly.pdbx_seq_one_letter_code
_entity_poly.pdbx_strand_id
1 'polypeptide(L)'
;GTQASKEVIDPMAAQLWFCGRELYTDGKTVGDYVGKIENCKVIMKLSMRGSGAPGREPVMNENERKQWMLQAYRRQEELKKLDADDDDSYLNSEWADSGNLKRSFHGISNISWRVGK
;
A
#
# COMPACT_ATOMS: atom_id res chain seq x y z
N GLY A 1 -19.79 -19.35 31.75
CA GLY A 1 -18.69 -20.23 32.19
C GLY A 1 -17.83 -20.57 30.99
N THR A 2 -16.52 -20.62 31.21
CA THR A 2 -15.50 -21.29 30.38
C THR A 2 -15.19 -20.78 28.97
N GLN A 3 -14.85 -19.49 28.81
CA GLN A 3 -13.98 -19.08 27.69
C GLN A 3 -12.54 -19.61 27.87
N ALA A 4 -12.08 -19.78 29.12
CA ALA A 4 -10.76 -20.33 29.45
C ALA A 4 -10.57 -21.80 28.98
N SER A 5 -11.64 -22.59 28.83
CA SER A 5 -11.52 -23.98 28.35
C SER A 5 -11.21 -24.09 26.85
N LYS A 6 -11.35 -23.00 26.07
CA LYS A 6 -10.87 -22.95 24.68
C LYS A 6 -9.38 -22.64 24.57
N GLU A 7 -8.77 -22.12 25.63
CA GLU A 7 -7.33 -21.79 25.66
C GLU A 7 -6.47 -22.99 26.01
N VAL A 8 -7.08 -24.05 26.58
CA VAL A 8 -6.38 -25.28 26.96
C VAL A 8 -6.68 -26.35 25.92
N ILE A 9 -5.75 -26.53 24.99
CA ILE A 9 -5.78 -27.64 24.04
C ILE A 9 -5.01 -28.80 24.66
N ASP A 10 -5.58 -30.02 24.61
CA ASP A 10 -4.88 -31.24 25.00
C ASP A 10 -3.63 -31.41 24.11
N PRO A 11 -2.42 -31.59 24.68
CA PRO A 11 -1.19 -31.77 23.91
C PRO A 11 -1.25 -32.88 22.87
N MET A 12 -2.09 -33.93 23.04
CA MET A 12 -2.26 -34.97 22.01
C MET A 12 -3.12 -34.55 20.81
N ALA A 13 -3.99 -33.55 21.02
CA ALA A 13 -4.90 -33.00 20.01
C ALA A 13 -4.39 -31.67 19.44
N ALA A 14 -3.22 -31.19 19.86
CA ALA A 14 -2.63 -29.95 19.40
C ALA A 14 -1.73 -30.16 18.16
N GLN A 15 -1.86 -29.27 17.18
CA GLN A 15 -0.95 -29.16 16.02
C GLN A 15 -0.30 -27.77 16.04
N LEU A 16 1.02 -27.73 15.89
CA LEU A 16 1.80 -26.51 15.85
C LEU A 16 2.21 -26.19 14.42
N TRP A 17 2.07 -24.93 14.02
CA TRP A 17 2.40 -24.48 12.67
C TRP A 17 3.45 -23.40 12.68
N PHE A 18 4.43 -23.54 11.80
CA PHE A 18 5.49 -22.57 11.57
C PHE A 18 5.71 -22.40 10.08
N CYS A 19 5.66 -21.15 9.58
CA CYS A 19 5.88 -20.80 8.17
C CYS A 19 5.07 -21.68 7.17
N GLY A 20 3.82 -22.01 7.50
CA GLY A 20 2.96 -22.84 6.64
C GLY A 20 3.29 -24.34 6.63
N ARG A 21 4.20 -24.80 7.50
CA ARG A 21 4.49 -26.22 7.73
C ARG A 21 3.98 -26.65 9.10
N GLU A 22 3.41 -27.85 9.16
CA GLU A 22 3.07 -28.51 10.41
C GLU A 22 4.33 -29.04 11.09
N LEU A 23 4.45 -28.80 12.38
CA LEU A 23 5.55 -29.25 13.22
C LEU A 23 5.10 -30.47 14.01
N TYR A 24 5.80 -31.58 13.82
CA TYR A 24 5.61 -32.75 14.65
C TYR A 24 6.23 -32.50 16.02
N THR A 25 5.40 -32.61 17.05
CA THR A 25 5.80 -32.51 18.46
C THR A 25 6.57 -33.75 18.95
N ASP A 26 6.64 -34.80 18.13
CA ASP A 26 7.28 -36.06 18.48
C ASP A 26 8.80 -36.01 18.23
N GLY A 27 9.56 -35.87 19.31
CA GLY A 27 11.01 -36.04 19.36
C GLY A 27 11.87 -34.97 18.67
N LYS A 28 11.28 -33.95 18.04
CA LYS A 28 12.01 -32.86 17.35
C LYS A 28 11.82 -31.53 18.07
N THR A 29 12.91 -30.77 18.18
CA THR A 29 12.88 -29.46 18.82
C THR A 29 12.56 -28.37 17.80
N VAL A 30 12.04 -27.22 18.25
CA VAL A 30 11.82 -26.05 17.39
C VAL A 30 13.12 -25.60 16.70
N GLY A 31 14.26 -25.79 17.36
CA GLY A 31 15.58 -25.50 16.81
C GLY A 31 15.94 -26.34 15.58
N ASP A 32 15.42 -27.57 15.47
CA ASP A 32 15.64 -28.42 14.28
C ASP A 32 14.90 -27.89 13.05
N TYR A 33 13.81 -27.13 13.26
CA TYR A 33 13.00 -26.55 12.20
C TYR A 33 13.40 -25.12 11.83
N VAL A 34 13.81 -24.33 12.82
CA VAL A 34 14.23 -22.92 12.63
C VAL A 34 15.73 -22.81 12.30
N GLY A 35 16.54 -23.78 12.74
CA GLY A 35 17.99 -23.75 12.65
C GLY A 35 18.64 -23.03 13.84
N LYS A 36 19.98 -23.09 13.90
CA LYS A 36 20.79 -22.39 14.91
C LYS A 36 20.96 -20.94 14.49
N ILE A 37 20.05 -20.07 14.92
CA ILE A 37 20.11 -18.62 14.68
C ILE A 37 20.19 -17.92 16.04
N GLU A 38 21.22 -17.10 16.25
CA GLU A 38 21.32 -16.25 17.44
C GLU A 38 20.35 -15.07 17.32
N ASN A 39 19.58 -14.79 18.38
CA ASN A 39 18.58 -13.72 18.47
C ASN A 39 17.39 -13.82 17.50
N CYS A 40 16.74 -14.98 17.40
CA CYS A 40 15.52 -15.15 16.61
C CYS A 40 14.24 -15.04 17.45
N LYS A 41 13.25 -14.26 16.99
CA LYS A 41 11.86 -14.30 17.49
C LYS A 41 11.02 -15.18 16.56
N VAL A 42 10.54 -16.30 17.09
CA VAL A 42 9.71 -17.26 16.35
C VAL A 42 8.25 -17.04 16.71
N ILE A 43 7.38 -16.86 15.71
CA ILE A 43 5.92 -16.78 15.88
C ILE A 43 5.33 -18.07 15.34
N MET A 44 4.59 -18.78 16.20
CA MET A 44 4.02 -20.10 15.88
C MET A 44 2.53 -20.07 16.16
N LYS A 45 1.74 -20.80 15.37
CA LYS A 45 0.29 -20.89 15.54
C LYS A 45 -0.09 -22.25 16.08
N LEU A 46 -0.88 -22.27 17.13
CA LEU A 46 -1.47 -23.49 17.70
C LEU A 46 -2.86 -23.71 17.10
N SER A 47 -3.14 -24.94 16.70
CA SER A 47 -4.42 -25.35 16.10
C SER A 47 -4.84 -26.74 16.60
N MET A 48 -6.11 -27.10 16.43
CA MET A 48 -6.60 -28.44 16.77
C MET A 48 -6.30 -29.43 15.65
N ARG A 49 -5.98 -30.67 16.01
CA ARG A 49 -5.67 -31.74 15.07
C ARG A 49 -6.83 -31.97 14.10
N GLY A 50 -6.59 -31.71 12.82
CA GLY A 50 -7.59 -31.84 11.75
C GLY A 50 -8.24 -30.53 11.29
N SER A 51 -7.93 -29.38 11.90
CA SER A 51 -8.44 -28.07 11.44
C SER A 51 -7.71 -27.51 10.20
N GLY A 52 -6.75 -28.25 9.64
CA GLY A 52 -5.97 -27.85 8.48
C GLY A 52 -5.00 -26.69 8.78
N ALA A 53 -4.38 -26.16 7.72
CA ALA A 53 -3.42 -25.06 7.84
C ALA A 53 -4.10 -23.81 8.42
N PRO A 54 -3.46 -23.13 9.39
CA PRO A 54 -4.03 -21.95 10.01
C PRO A 54 -4.18 -20.85 8.96
N GLY A 55 -5.32 -20.16 9.01
CA GLY A 55 -5.59 -19.03 8.14
C GLY A 55 -4.47 -17.97 8.22
N ARG A 56 -4.16 -17.37 7.07
CA ARG A 56 -3.34 -16.16 7.03
C ARG A 56 -4.05 -15.08 7.83
N GLU A 57 -3.31 -14.46 8.75
CA GLU A 57 -3.82 -13.24 9.38
C GLU A 57 -3.90 -12.12 8.33
N PRO A 58 -4.89 -11.24 8.44
CA PRO A 58 -4.93 -10.05 7.61
C PRO A 58 -3.65 -9.25 7.85
N VAL A 59 -2.87 -9.04 6.80
CA VAL A 59 -1.57 -8.35 6.85
C VAL A 59 -1.71 -6.89 7.30
N MET A 60 -2.90 -6.34 7.16
CA MET A 60 -3.23 -4.95 7.48
C MET A 60 -4.31 -4.91 8.54
N ASN A 61 -4.12 -4.01 9.52
CA ASN A 61 -5.17 -3.65 10.44
C ASN A 61 -6.27 -2.85 9.71
N GLU A 62 -7.50 -2.83 10.23
CA GLU A 62 -8.63 -2.20 9.52
C GLU A 62 -8.43 -0.69 9.32
N ASN A 63 -7.79 -0.01 10.28
CA ASN A 63 -7.47 1.41 10.19
C ASN A 63 -6.45 1.70 9.08
N GLU A 64 -5.44 0.85 8.93
CA GLU A 64 -4.44 0.98 7.87
C GLU A 64 -5.08 0.77 6.51
N ARG A 65 -5.97 -0.23 6.38
CA ARG A 65 -6.75 -0.46 5.15
C ARG A 65 -7.55 0.77 4.74
N LYS A 66 -8.20 1.45 5.69
CA LYS A 66 -8.97 2.68 5.42
C LYS A 66 -8.07 3.84 4.94
N GLN A 67 -6.90 4.02 5.55
CA GLN A 67 -5.94 5.05 5.14
C GLN A 67 -5.41 4.81 3.72
N TRP A 68 -5.10 3.55 3.40
CA TRP A 68 -4.68 3.16 2.05
C TRP A 68 -5.75 3.44 1.00
N MET A 69 -7.01 3.07 1.29
CA MET A 69 -8.14 3.37 0.41
C MET A 69 -8.31 4.88 0.19
N LEU A 70 -8.18 5.69 1.25
CA LEU A 70 -8.27 7.15 1.16
C LEU A 70 -7.16 7.74 0.28
N GLN A 71 -5.92 7.28 0.45
CA GLN A 71 -4.80 7.74 -0.38
C GLN A 71 -4.96 7.33 -1.84
N ALA A 72 -5.39 6.09 -2.10
CA ALA A 72 -5.64 5.61 -3.45
C ALA A 72 -6.73 6.43 -4.16
N TYR A 73 -7.81 6.76 -3.43
CA TYR A 73 -8.88 7.60 -3.94
C TYR A 73 -8.40 9.02 -4.27
N ARG A 74 -7.66 9.68 -3.35
CA ARG A 74 -7.08 11.01 -3.61
C ARG A 74 -6.18 11.01 -4.84
N ARG A 75 -5.28 10.02 -4.96
CA ARG A 75 -4.41 9.89 -6.13
C ARG A 75 -5.21 9.72 -7.41
N GLN A 76 -6.30 8.96 -7.38
CA GLN A 76 -7.16 8.77 -8.53
C GLN A 76 -7.85 10.07 -8.94
N GLU A 77 -8.34 10.87 -7.98
CA GLU A 77 -8.92 12.18 -8.25
C GLU A 77 -7.90 13.17 -8.82
N GLU A 78 -6.69 13.20 -8.26
CA GLU A 78 -5.59 14.03 -8.77
C GLU A 78 -5.24 13.67 -10.23
N LEU A 79 -5.10 12.37 -10.52
CA LEU A 79 -4.84 11.90 -11.88
C LEU A 79 -5.97 12.25 -12.84
N LYS A 80 -7.23 12.11 -12.41
CA LYS A 80 -8.39 12.49 -13.22
C LYS A 80 -8.43 14.00 -13.48
N LYS A 81 -8.02 14.80 -12.51
CA LYS A 81 -7.91 16.26 -12.68
C LYS A 81 -6.83 16.62 -13.69
N LEU A 82 -5.67 15.99 -13.62
CA LEU A 82 -4.59 16.19 -14.58
C LEU A 82 -4.98 15.76 -16.00
N ASP A 83 -5.72 14.66 -16.15
CA ASP A 83 -6.19 14.17 -17.45
C ASP A 83 -7.27 15.08 -18.07
N ALA A 84 -8.06 15.76 -17.24
CA ALA A 84 -9.05 16.74 -17.68
C ALA A 84 -8.46 18.14 -17.96
N ASP A 85 -7.24 18.41 -17.51
CA ASP A 85 -6.50 19.65 -17.77
C ASP A 85 -5.86 19.54 -19.16
N ASP A 86 -6.70 19.56 -20.21
CA ASP A 86 -6.30 19.62 -21.62
C ASP A 86 -5.83 21.07 -21.90
N ASP A 87 -4.64 21.39 -21.38
CA ASP A 87 -4.17 22.75 -21.17
C ASP A 87 -3.70 23.43 -22.47
N ASP A 88 -4.66 23.91 -23.26
CA ASP A 88 -4.45 24.83 -24.39
C ASP A 88 -3.87 26.19 -23.96
N SER A 89 -3.61 26.44 -22.66
CA SER A 89 -2.99 27.69 -22.19
C SER A 89 -1.57 27.90 -22.74
N TYR A 90 -0.86 26.83 -23.09
CA TYR A 90 0.42 26.91 -23.82
C TYR A 90 0.27 27.56 -25.20
N LEU A 91 -0.91 27.50 -25.84
CA LEU A 91 -1.14 28.03 -27.18
C LEU A 91 -1.22 29.56 -27.21
N ASN A 92 -1.61 30.19 -26.10
CA ASN A 92 -1.69 31.67 -25.96
C ASN A 92 -0.60 32.24 -25.03
N SER A 93 0.40 31.44 -24.65
CA SER A 93 1.46 31.87 -23.76
C SER A 93 2.39 32.89 -24.43
N GLU A 94 2.83 33.93 -23.70
CA GLU A 94 3.78 34.94 -24.19
C GLU A 94 5.14 34.34 -24.62
N TRP A 95 5.48 33.17 -24.09
CA TRP A 95 6.63 32.35 -24.49
C TRP A 95 6.49 31.78 -25.92
N ALA A 96 5.28 31.47 -26.36
CA ALA A 96 5.00 30.92 -27.69
C ALA A 96 4.90 32.02 -28.78
N ASP A 97 4.81 33.31 -28.40
CA ASP A 97 4.79 34.42 -29.36
C ASP A 97 6.18 34.69 -29.95
N SER A 98 6.42 34.15 -31.15
CA SER A 98 7.64 34.38 -31.94
C SER A 98 7.93 35.88 -32.22
N GLY A 99 6.95 36.76 -32.08
CA GLY A 99 7.08 38.21 -32.25
C GLY A 99 7.47 38.97 -30.99
N ASN A 100 7.50 38.33 -29.82
CA ASN A 100 7.66 38.99 -28.52
C ASN A 100 9.02 39.71 -28.38
N LEU A 101 10.11 39.05 -28.79
CA LEU A 101 11.46 39.63 -28.76
C LEU A 101 11.57 40.84 -29.70
N LYS A 102 10.96 40.75 -30.89
CA LYS A 102 10.94 41.83 -31.88
C LYS A 102 10.18 43.05 -31.35
N ARG A 103 9.03 42.85 -30.68
CA ARG A 103 8.26 43.93 -30.05
C ARG A 103 9.05 44.60 -28.92
N SER A 104 9.77 43.82 -28.13
CA SER A 104 10.64 44.30 -27.06
C SER A 104 11.77 45.20 -27.58
N PHE A 105 12.46 44.80 -28.66
CA PHE A 105 13.52 45.61 -29.27
C PHE A 105 13.02 46.93 -29.90
N HIS A 106 11.79 46.94 -30.42
CA HIS A 106 11.19 48.14 -30.99
C HIS A 106 10.42 49.00 -29.96
N GLY A 107 10.40 48.62 -28.68
CA GLY A 107 9.68 49.34 -27.62
C GLY A 107 8.15 49.28 -27.73
N ILE A 108 7.61 48.28 -28.44
CA ILE A 108 6.19 48.13 -28.79
C ILE A 108 5.48 47.15 -27.82
N SER A 109 5.87 47.15 -26.54
CA SER A 109 5.38 46.16 -25.56
C SER A 109 3.94 46.42 -25.06
N ASN A 110 3.39 47.62 -25.30
CA ASN A 110 2.11 48.05 -24.71
C ASN A 110 0.97 48.22 -25.73
N ILE A 111 1.06 47.59 -26.90
CA ILE A 111 0.02 47.71 -27.95
C ILE A 111 -0.93 46.52 -27.88
N SER A 112 -2.18 46.79 -27.46
CA SER A 112 -3.30 45.86 -27.58
C SER A 112 -4.21 46.29 -28.74
N TRP A 113 -4.35 45.41 -29.74
CA TRP A 113 -5.29 45.65 -30.83
C TRP A 113 -6.68 45.22 -30.37
N ARG A 114 -7.54 46.19 -30.06
CA ARG A 114 -8.98 45.91 -29.92
C ARG A 114 -9.60 45.96 -31.32
N VAL A 115 -10.07 44.82 -31.80
CA VAL A 115 -10.93 44.78 -33.00
C VAL A 115 -12.22 45.50 -32.63
N GLY A 116 -12.47 46.64 -33.26
CA GLY A 116 -13.74 47.36 -33.14
C GLY A 116 -14.89 46.51 -33.69
N LYS A 117 -16.06 46.66 -33.07
CA LYS A 117 -17.35 46.02 -33.39
C LYS A 117 -17.53 45.58 -34.84
#